data_AF-A0A968VWZ5-F1
#
_entry.id   AF-A0A968VWZ5-F1
#
_cell.length_a   1.000
_cell.length_b   1.000
_cell.length_c   1.000
_cell.angle_alpha   90.00
_cell.angle_beta   90.00
_cell.angle_gamma   90.00
#
_symmetry.space_group_name_H-M   'P 1'
#
loop_
_entity.id
_entity.type
_entity.pdbx_description
1 polymer ?
#
loop_
_entity_poly.entity_id
_entity_poly.type
_entity_poly.pdbx_seq_one_letter_code
_entity_poly.pdbx_strand_id
1 'polypeptide(L)'
;MSTYTEISGRIEYIDSDRGAVFLRLKGDTIEYAFRSSYNYEYKPYSIESFLQINDSISKPYNSDTIYIYRDKFEFYFIIGEIINKP
;
A
#
# COMPACT_ATOMS: atom_id res chain seq x y z
N MET A 1 -9.84 -8.61 -0.85
CA MET A 1 -9.60 -8.89 0.58
C MET A 1 -10.57 -8.09 1.41
N SER A 2 -11.09 -8.66 2.50
CA SER A 2 -11.93 -7.96 3.45
C SER A 2 -11.10 -6.95 4.24
N THR A 3 -11.70 -5.83 4.64
CA THR A 3 -11.06 -4.72 5.35
C THR A 3 -10.52 -5.08 6.75
N TYR A 4 -10.79 -6.32 7.21
CA TYR A 4 -10.54 -6.88 8.55
C TYR A 4 -9.18 -7.59 8.70
N THR A 5 -8.11 -7.07 8.13
CA THR A 5 -6.77 -7.63 8.34
C THR A 5 -5.81 -6.50 8.67
N GLU A 6 -5.10 -6.66 9.79
CA GLU A 6 -3.93 -5.85 10.13
C GLU A 6 -2.74 -6.33 9.32
N ILE A 7 -1.98 -5.40 8.77
CA ILE A 7 -0.80 -5.67 7.96
C ILE A 7 0.30 -4.76 8.48
N SER A 8 1.44 -5.32 8.88
CA SER A 8 2.56 -4.52 9.36
C SER A 8 3.86 -5.24 9.09
N GLY A 9 4.79 -4.57 8.40
CA GLY A 9 6.09 -5.14 8.10
C GLY A 9 6.77 -4.48 6.91
N ARG A 10 7.86 -5.08 6.46
CA ARG A 10 8.66 -4.56 5.35
C ARG A 10 8.33 -5.30 4.06
N ILE A 11 8.13 -4.58 2.97
CA ILE A 11 7.84 -5.16 1.66
C ILE A 11 9.05 -5.91 1.12
N GLU A 12 8.84 -7.15 0.68
CA GLU A 12 9.82 -8.02 0.01
C GLU A 12 9.45 -8.30 -1.46
N TYR A 13 8.17 -8.18 -1.80
CA TYR A 13 7.66 -8.37 -3.16
C TYR A 13 6.53 -7.40 -3.46
N ILE A 14 6.47 -6.90 -4.69
CA ILE A 14 5.38 -6.09 -5.23
C ILE A 14 5.07 -6.60 -6.64
N ASP A 15 3.78 -6.68 -6.95
CA ASP A 15 3.27 -6.86 -8.30
C ASP A 15 1.99 -6.04 -8.49
N SER A 16 1.61 -5.80 -9.73
CA SER A 16 0.41 -5.07 -10.08
C SER A 16 -0.23 -5.66 -11.32
N ASP A 17 -1.52 -5.99 -11.25
CA ASP A 17 -2.29 -6.45 -12.39
C ASP A 17 -3.67 -5.80 -12.40
N ARG A 18 -4.03 -5.16 -13.52
CA ARG A 18 -5.38 -4.62 -13.82
C ARG A 18 -6.05 -3.89 -12.66
N GLY A 19 -5.33 -3.00 -11.99
CA GLY A 19 -5.88 -2.18 -10.92
C GLY A 19 -5.96 -2.89 -9.55
N ALA A 20 -5.23 -3.99 -9.41
CA ALA A 20 -4.92 -4.62 -8.14
C ALA A 20 -3.42 -4.54 -7.88
N VAL A 21 -3.08 -4.28 -6.62
CA VAL A 21 -1.72 -4.26 -6.10
C VAL A 21 -1.54 -5.49 -5.24
N PHE A 22 -0.51 -6.28 -5.53
CA PHE A 22 -0.12 -7.44 -4.73
C PHE A 22 1.19 -7.13 -4.02
N LEU A 23 1.31 -7.48 -2.75
CA LEU A 23 2.58 -7.40 -2.04
C LEU A 23 2.76 -8.56 -1.08
N ARG A 24 4.02 -8.89 -0.79
CA ARG A 24 4.39 -9.81 0.28
C ARG A 24 5.36 -9.11 1.22
N LEU A 25 5.15 -9.30 2.51
CA LEU A 25 6.07 -8.80 3.52
C LEU A 25 7.20 -9.81 3.76
N LYS A 26 8.34 -9.29 4.19
CA LYS A 26 9.52 -10.09 4.50
C LYS A 26 9.21 -11.09 5.61
N GLY A 27 9.38 -12.38 5.29
CA GLY A 27 9.12 -13.48 6.21
C GLY A 27 7.68 -14.03 6.15
N ASP A 28 6.79 -13.38 5.41
CA ASP A 28 5.45 -13.90 5.18
C ASP A 28 5.45 -14.90 4.02
N THR A 29 4.52 -15.85 4.07
CA THR A 29 4.26 -16.82 3.00
C THR A 29 3.02 -16.47 2.19
N ILE A 30 2.25 -15.46 2.62
CA ILE A 30 1.01 -15.01 1.98
C ILE A 30 1.23 -13.70 1.22
N GLU A 31 0.42 -13.48 0.20
CA GLU A 31 0.37 -12.22 -0.53
C GLU A 31 -0.88 -11.43 -0.13
N TYR A 32 -0.70 -10.14 0.05
CA TYR A 32 -1.76 -9.18 0.32
C TYR A 32 -2.17 -8.49 -0.98
N ALA A 33 -3.47 -8.37 -1.21
CA ALA A 33 -4.02 -7.76 -2.41
C ALA A 33 -4.90 -6.56 -2.06
N PHE A 34 -4.59 -5.42 -2.66
CA PHE A 34 -5.32 -4.16 -2.52
C PHE A 34 -5.88 -3.71 -3.86
N ARG A 35 -6.96 -2.94 -3.82
CA ARG A 35 -7.40 -2.18 -5.00
C ARG A 35 -6.45 -1.01 -5.23
N SER A 36 -6.31 -0.57 -6.48
CA SER A 36 -5.60 0.67 -6.77
C SER A 36 -6.11 1.83 -5.93
N SER A 37 -5.17 2.67 -5.54
CA SER A 37 -5.42 3.92 -4.82
C SER A 37 -4.59 5.02 -5.41
N TYR A 38 -5.09 6.24 -5.30
CA TYR A 38 -4.43 7.41 -5.87
C TYR A 38 -4.41 8.54 -4.85
N ASN A 39 -3.23 9.09 -4.59
CA ASN A 39 -3.05 10.32 -3.81
C ASN A 39 -2.24 11.31 -4.66
N TYR A 40 -2.91 12.33 -5.18
CA TYR A 40 -2.33 13.29 -6.12
C TYR A 40 -1.35 14.29 -5.49
N GLU A 41 -1.17 14.26 -4.16
CA GLU A 41 -0.07 15.00 -3.49
C GLU A 41 1.29 14.33 -3.68
N TYR A 42 1.33 13.06 -4.11
CA TYR A 42 2.54 12.27 -4.23
C TYR A 42 2.97 12.06 -5.68
N LYS A 43 4.25 11.72 -5.86
CA LYS A 43 4.82 11.37 -7.15
C LYS A 43 5.71 10.13 -7.03
N PRO A 44 5.33 8.98 -7.62
CA PRO A 44 4.10 8.72 -8.39
C PRO A 44 2.81 8.84 -7.56
N TYR A 45 1.70 9.21 -8.20
CA TYR A 45 0.42 9.44 -7.50
C TYR A 45 -0.41 8.16 -7.29
N SER A 46 -0.14 7.09 -8.05
CA SER A 46 -0.80 5.78 -7.92
C SER A 46 0.00 4.87 -6.99
N ILE A 47 -0.68 4.17 -6.07
CA ILE A 47 -0.05 3.27 -5.10
C ILE A 47 0.81 2.18 -5.76
N GLU A 48 0.36 1.62 -6.89
CA GLU A 48 1.05 0.57 -7.67
C GLU A 48 2.48 0.98 -8.05
N SER A 49 2.62 2.22 -8.55
CA SER A 49 3.92 2.77 -8.94
C SER A 49 4.64 3.46 -7.78
N PHE A 50 3.94 3.76 -6.68
CA PHE A 50 4.51 4.48 -5.55
C PHE A 50 5.29 3.55 -4.62
N LEU A 51 4.77 2.35 -4.34
CA LEU A 51 5.39 1.39 -3.41
C LEU A 51 6.76 0.93 -3.91
N GLN A 52 7.67 0.69 -2.97
CA GLN A 52 9.02 0.20 -3.24
C GLN A 52 9.38 -0.97 -2.35
N ILE A 53 10.22 -1.88 -2.88
CA ILE A 53 10.82 -2.94 -2.08
C ILE A 53 11.61 -2.29 -0.94
N ASN A 54 11.53 -2.88 0.24
CA ASN A 54 12.04 -2.37 1.52
C ASN A 54 11.27 -1.22 2.17
N ASP A 55 10.19 -0.70 1.59
CA ASP A 55 9.29 0.17 2.35
C ASP A 55 8.71 -0.59 3.55
N SER A 56 8.61 0.07 4.69
CA SER A 56 7.82 -0.43 5.80
C SER A 56 6.38 0.03 5.61
N ILE A 57 5.40 -0.85 5.80
CA ILE A 57 3.98 -0.51 5.72
C ILE A 57 3.26 -0.87 7.00
N SER A 58 2.17 -0.14 7.26
CA SER A 58 1.21 -0.46 8.30
C SER A 58 -0.21 -0.19 7.79
N LYS A 59 -1.10 -1.14 7.95
CA LYS A 59 -2.55 -0.98 7.75
C LYS A 59 -3.22 -1.49 9.02
N PRO A 60 -3.79 -0.60 9.85
CA PRO A 60 -4.49 -1.01 11.06
C PRO A 60 -5.66 -1.96 10.76
N TYR A 61 -6.00 -2.79 11.76
CA TYR A 61 -7.20 -3.61 11.69
C TYR A 61 -8.44 -2.75 11.42
N ASN A 62 -9.28 -3.18 10.48
CA ASN A 62 -10.52 -2.48 10.09
C ASN A 62 -10.30 -1.03 9.61
N SER A 63 -9.15 -0.74 9.01
CA SER A 63 -8.87 0.53 8.34
C SER A 63 -8.60 0.32 6.86
N ASP A 64 -9.11 1.22 6.03
CA ASP A 64 -8.79 1.28 4.60
C ASP A 64 -7.53 2.12 4.32
N THR A 65 -6.92 2.71 5.36
CA THR A 65 -5.69 3.48 5.20
C THR A 65 -4.49 2.57 5.31
N ILE A 66 -3.63 2.59 4.28
CA ILE A 66 -2.30 2.02 4.32
C ILE A 66 -1.29 3.15 4.49
N TYR A 67 -0.49 3.06 5.55
CA TYR A 67 0.64 3.93 5.83
C TYR A 67 1.91 3.31 5.27
N ILE A 68 2.75 4.14 4.66
CA ILE A 68 4.01 3.76 4.05
C ILE A 68 5.09 4.62 4.68
N TYR A 69 6.12 3.97 5.20
CA TYR A 69 7.27 4.61 5.83
C TYR A 69 8.50 4.31 4.98
N ARG A 70 9.05 5.38 4.39
CA ARG A 70 10.25 5.33 3.56
C ARG A 70 11.26 6.33 4.10
N ASP A 71 12.42 5.83 4.51
CA ASP A 71 13.46 6.62 5.17
C ASP A 71 12.93 7.40 6.40
N LYS A 72 12.73 8.71 6.26
CA LYS A 72 12.22 9.61 7.31
C LYS A 72 10.84 10.19 6.98
N PHE A 73 10.22 9.71 5.91
CA PHE A 73 8.94 10.22 5.42
C PHE A 73 7.84 9.20 5.64
N GLU A 74 6.66 9.73 5.96
CA GLU A 74 5.42 8.98 6.09
C GLU A 74 4.46 9.41 4.98
N PHE A 75 3.84 8.44 4.35
CA PHE A 75 2.86 8.59 3.29
C PHE A 75 1.63 7.76 3.60
N TYR A 76 0.49 8.11 3.01
CA TYR A 76 -0.71 7.29 3.14
C TYR A 76 -1.54 7.22 1.86
N PHE A 77 -2.20 6.09 1.68
CA PHE A 77 -3.22 5.88 0.66
C PHE A 77 -4.48 5.32 1.31
N ILE A 78 -5.65 5.68 0.78
CA ILE A 78 -6.92 5.04 1.15
C ILE A 78 -7.22 3.99 0.08
N ILE A 79 -7.29 2.72 0.48
CA ILE A 79 -7.45 1.55 -0.40
C ILE A 79 -8.72 1.69 -1.25
N GLY A 80 -8.57 1.65 -2.57
CA GLY A 80 -9.69 1.76 -3.51
C GLY A 80 -10.17 3.19 -3.80
N GLU A 81 -9.55 4.21 -3.20
CA GLU A 81 -9.99 5.61 -3.33
C GLU A 81 -9.02 6.48 -4.15
N ILE A 82 -9.57 7.58 -4.66
CA ILE A 82 -8.83 8.65 -5.32
C ILE A 82 -8.97 9.92 -4.48
N ILE A 83 -7.86 10.39 -3.89
CA ILE A 83 -7.82 11.55 -3.01
C ILE A 83 -6.90 12.66 -3.52
N ASN A 84 -7.15 13.88 -3.05
CA ASN A 84 -6.39 15.09 -3.35
C ASN A 84 -6.28 15.45 -4.83
N LYS A 85 -7.29 15.07 -5.62
CA LYS A 85 -7.35 15.36 -7.05
C LYS A 85 -7.30 16.89 -7.29
N PRO A 86 -6.53 17.37 -8.29
CA PRO A 86 -6.50 18.78 -8.67
C PRO A 86 -7.83 19.27 -9.24
#